data_AF-A7SBX0-F1
#
_entry.id   AF-A7SBX0-F1
#
_cell.length_a   1.000
_cell.length_b   1.000
_cell.length_c   1.000
_cell.angle_alpha   90.00
_cell.angle_beta   90.00
_cell.angle_gamma   90.00
#
_symmetry.space_group_name_H-M   'P 1'
#
loop_
_entity.id
_entity.type
_entity.pdbx_description
1 polymer ?
#
loop_
_entity_poly.entity_id
_entity_poly.type
_entity_poly.pdbx_seq_one_letter_code
_entity_poly.pdbx_strand_id
1 'polypeptide(L)'
;MADEAINNVTKWLHDCGLSEFQSLFVDEGYDDLDVVATITDQELEEIGILKRGQRKKILLKIEELKLSMRQKAINNKLDAVKTKTPLVQSVLPGSSKQPTRDPLPYQKSKYWYENPQHPRTKYFNEILPEMFEAAKPHMSDCAFEEYLFKERRKRWEAKTETEKIEQKLNYILSNDNNACFGKYLGSLPCISPADVSNCERGVKELSCLEKALLARKSETENSYGELFIASGRHSHAWAKEQEKYYESQIGHLKGLIDTITNAKSKLISIGVTYKSLSSVSLKKKSSLAKRRRKENACKAKKRKRKREDTAMHKLIVKLTDEFTYTLCFPDGYNVALQSQHAVCEDEINTEALGLLKSCDIMKLDLLFNQGFFALDALAIIGQTIAAL
;
A
#
# COMPACT_ATOMS: atom_id res chain seq x y z
N MET A 1 35.23 -9.67 -45.04
CA MET A 1 34.06 -8.78 -44.91
C MET A 1 32.87 -9.66 -45.25
N ALA A 2 32.15 -10.11 -44.22
CA ALA A 2 31.08 -11.10 -44.37
C ALA A 2 29.82 -10.40 -44.86
N ASP A 3 29.24 -10.94 -45.93
CA ASP A 3 27.97 -10.50 -46.49
C ASP A 3 26.87 -10.60 -45.43
N GLU A 4 26.37 -9.43 -45.06
CA GLU A 4 25.20 -9.21 -44.22
C GLU A 4 23.98 -9.70 -45.01
N ALA A 5 23.48 -10.89 -44.68
CA ALA A 5 22.15 -11.29 -45.11
C ALA A 5 21.20 -10.20 -44.61
N ILE A 6 20.73 -9.34 -45.52
CA ILE A 6 19.93 -8.16 -45.19
C ILE A 6 18.66 -8.67 -44.50
N ASN A 7 18.66 -8.55 -43.17
CA ASN A 7 17.53 -8.85 -42.32
C ASN A 7 16.36 -7.94 -42.73
N ASN A 8 15.15 -8.50 -42.84
CA ASN A 8 13.97 -7.74 -43.23
C ASN A 8 13.70 -6.54 -42.29
N VAL A 9 14.06 -6.67 -41.01
CA VAL A 9 14.00 -5.59 -40.02
C VAL A 9 15.07 -4.53 -40.27
N THR A 10 16.30 -4.93 -40.58
CA THR A 10 17.40 -4.02 -40.98
C THR A 10 16.99 -3.16 -42.16
N LYS A 11 16.42 -3.78 -43.20
CA LYS A 11 15.95 -3.06 -44.38
C LYS A 11 14.83 -2.08 -44.05
N TRP A 12 13.86 -2.48 -43.24
CA TRP A 12 12.75 -1.62 -42.83
C TRP A 12 13.23 -0.43 -41.98
N LEU A 13 14.15 -0.65 -41.04
CA LEU A 13 14.76 0.42 -40.24
C LEU A 13 15.52 1.41 -41.13
N HIS A 14 16.24 0.91 -42.12
CA HIS A 14 16.91 1.73 -43.12
C HIS A 14 15.91 2.57 -43.94
N ASP A 15 14.87 1.95 -44.48
CA ASP A 15 13.83 2.61 -45.29
C ASP A 15 13.02 3.65 -44.48
N CYS A 16 12.93 3.47 -43.16
CA CYS A 16 12.29 4.42 -42.25
C CYS A 16 13.20 5.57 -41.79
N GLY A 17 14.48 5.59 -42.18
CA GLY A 17 15.47 6.56 -41.69
C GLY A 17 15.77 6.39 -40.20
N LEU A 18 15.81 5.14 -39.73
CA LEU A 18 16.00 4.71 -38.35
C LEU A 18 17.18 3.72 -38.22
N SER A 19 18.12 3.74 -39.17
CA SER A 19 19.29 2.82 -39.22
C SER A 19 20.16 2.89 -37.96
N GLU A 20 20.13 4.01 -37.23
CA GLU A 20 20.85 4.17 -35.96
C GLU A 20 20.40 3.20 -34.85
N PHE A 21 19.20 2.63 -34.97
CA PHE A 21 18.67 1.63 -34.04
C PHE A 21 18.86 0.19 -34.55
N GLN A 22 19.46 -0.02 -35.72
CA GLN A 22 19.62 -1.34 -36.32
C GLN A 22 20.41 -2.28 -35.41
N SER A 23 21.55 -1.85 -34.87
CA SER A 23 22.33 -2.66 -33.94
C SER A 23 21.51 -3.00 -32.69
N LEU A 24 20.80 -2.04 -32.11
CA LEU A 24 19.96 -2.29 -30.92
C LEU A 24 18.83 -3.29 -31.19
N PHE A 25 18.18 -3.24 -32.34
CA PHE A 25 17.13 -4.20 -32.68
C PHE A 25 17.70 -5.58 -32.97
N VAL A 26 18.83 -5.68 -33.68
CA VAL A 26 19.46 -6.96 -34.01
C VAL A 26 20.11 -7.62 -32.78
N ASP A 27 20.79 -6.82 -31.95
CA ASP A 27 21.43 -7.26 -30.70
C ASP A 27 20.39 -7.76 -29.69
N GLU A 28 19.21 -7.12 -29.65
CA GLU A 28 18.07 -7.56 -28.84
C GLU A 28 17.18 -8.62 -29.52
N GLY A 29 17.56 -9.09 -30.71
CA GLY A 29 16.91 -10.22 -31.39
C GLY A 29 15.57 -9.90 -32.07
N TYR A 30 15.33 -8.65 -32.42
CA TYR A 30 14.22 -8.21 -33.28
C TYR A 30 14.60 -8.37 -34.75
N ASP A 31 14.53 -9.60 -35.26
CA ASP A 31 14.89 -9.97 -36.63
C ASP A 31 13.68 -10.29 -37.54
N ASP A 32 12.47 -10.22 -37.00
CA ASP A 32 11.22 -10.43 -37.73
C ASP A 32 10.31 -9.18 -37.67
N LEU A 33 9.80 -8.75 -38.84
CA LEU A 33 8.88 -7.63 -38.96
C LEU A 33 7.54 -7.89 -38.27
N ASP A 34 7.10 -9.16 -38.18
CA ASP A 34 5.88 -9.52 -37.47
C ASP A 34 6.06 -9.35 -35.95
N VAL A 35 7.26 -9.61 -35.42
CA VAL A 35 7.62 -9.36 -34.03
C VAL A 35 7.75 -7.86 -33.77
N VAL A 36 8.41 -7.13 -34.67
CA VAL A 36 8.53 -5.67 -34.61
C VAL A 36 7.16 -4.98 -34.61
N ALA A 37 6.19 -5.53 -35.34
CA ALA A 37 4.83 -5.03 -35.33
C ALA A 37 4.17 -5.12 -33.93
N THR A 38 4.63 -6.00 -33.04
CA THR A 38 4.04 -6.16 -31.71
C THR A 38 4.69 -5.33 -30.60
N ILE A 39 5.78 -4.63 -30.91
CA ILE A 39 6.56 -3.87 -29.94
C ILE A 39 5.73 -2.74 -29.31
N THR A 40 5.88 -2.59 -28.00
CA THR A 40 5.27 -1.58 -27.13
C THR A 40 6.25 -0.48 -26.74
N ASP A 41 5.76 0.67 -26.25
CA ASP A 41 6.62 1.77 -25.76
C ASP A 41 7.55 1.30 -24.63
N GLN A 42 7.06 0.39 -23.79
CA GLN A 42 7.82 -0.17 -22.68
C GLN A 42 8.98 -1.04 -23.18
N GLU A 43 8.74 -1.89 -24.19
CA GLU A 43 9.79 -2.72 -24.80
C GLU A 43 10.86 -1.85 -25.49
N LEU A 44 10.47 -0.74 -26.15
CA LEU A 44 11.45 0.21 -26.72
C LEU A 44 12.33 0.88 -25.64
N GLU A 45 11.79 1.10 -24.44
CA GLU A 45 12.58 1.61 -23.32
C GLU A 45 13.56 0.56 -22.79
N GLU A 46 13.13 -0.70 -22.72
CA GLU A 46 13.94 -1.85 -22.30
C GLU A 46 15.07 -2.17 -23.29
N ILE A 47 14.85 -1.95 -24.60
CA ILE A 47 15.88 -2.03 -25.67
C ILE A 47 16.94 -0.91 -25.56
N GLY A 48 16.75 0.06 -24.66
CA GLY A 48 17.69 1.16 -24.43
C GLY A 48 17.36 2.44 -25.22
N ILE A 49 16.18 2.54 -25.84
CA ILE A 49 15.70 3.76 -26.49
C ILE A 49 14.99 4.63 -25.45
N LEU A 50 15.78 5.30 -24.62
CA LEU A 50 15.29 6.07 -23.47
C LEU A 50 14.58 7.38 -23.85
N LYS A 51 14.85 7.93 -25.05
CA LYS A 51 14.24 9.19 -25.49
C LYS A 51 12.81 8.95 -26.00
N ARG A 52 11.82 9.47 -25.26
CA ARG A 52 10.38 9.41 -25.62
C ARG A 52 10.08 9.88 -27.05
N GLY A 53 10.81 10.87 -27.58
CA GLY A 53 10.65 11.35 -28.96
C GLY A 53 11.03 10.30 -30.01
N GLN A 54 12.14 9.58 -29.78
CA GLN A 54 12.58 8.49 -30.67
C GLN A 54 11.63 7.30 -30.58
N ARG A 55 11.19 6.93 -29.37
CA ARG A 55 10.19 5.85 -29.20
C ARG A 55 8.87 6.15 -29.93
N LYS A 56 8.34 7.37 -29.80
CA LYS A 56 7.16 7.79 -30.56
C LYS A 56 7.36 7.70 -32.07
N LYS A 57 8.53 8.10 -32.58
CA LYS A 57 8.87 8.01 -34.01
C LYS A 57 8.85 6.56 -34.50
N ILE A 58 9.40 5.64 -33.71
CA ILE A 58 9.44 4.21 -34.03
C ILE A 58 8.03 3.60 -33.96
N LEU A 59 7.25 3.92 -32.93
CA LEU A 59 5.87 3.42 -32.79
C LEU A 59 4.97 3.86 -33.96
N LEU A 60 5.13 5.09 -34.45
CA LEU A 60 4.40 5.55 -35.64
C LEU A 60 4.76 4.73 -36.88
N LYS A 61 6.05 4.41 -37.07
CA LYS A 61 6.49 3.53 -38.17
C LYS A 61 5.98 2.11 -38.03
N ILE A 62 5.85 1.60 -36.81
CA ILE A 62 5.23 0.31 -36.52
C ILE A 62 3.73 0.32 -36.87
N GLU A 63 3.01 1.42 -36.60
CA GLU A 63 1.61 1.55 -37.02
C GLU A 63 1.45 1.57 -38.55
N GLU A 64 2.32 2.30 -39.27
CA GLU A 64 2.38 2.27 -40.74
C GLU A 64 2.67 0.86 -41.28
N LEU A 65 3.61 0.14 -40.65
CA LEU A 65 3.96 -1.24 -40.99
C LEU A 65 2.74 -2.18 -40.86
N LYS A 66 1.98 -2.08 -39.75
CA LYS A 66 0.76 -2.86 -39.54
C LYS A 66 -0.28 -2.63 -40.63
N LEU A 67 -0.47 -1.38 -41.05
CA LEU A 67 -1.40 -1.03 -42.11
C LEU A 67 -0.96 -1.60 -43.46
N SER A 68 0.34 -1.52 -43.78
CA SER A 68 0.92 -2.12 -44.98
C SER A 68 0.74 -3.65 -45.01
N MET A 69 1.01 -4.32 -43.88
CA MET A 69 0.83 -5.77 -43.74
C MET A 69 -0.63 -6.20 -43.92
N ARG A 70 -1.57 -5.47 -43.33
CA ARG A 70 -3.01 -5.70 -43.51
C ARG A 70 -3.43 -5.53 -44.98
N GLN A 71 -2.93 -4.50 -45.66
CA GLN A 71 -3.24 -4.28 -47.07
C GLN A 71 -2.68 -5.39 -47.97
N LYS A 72 -1.46 -5.88 -47.70
CA LYS A 72 -0.87 -7.03 -48.39
C LYS A 72 -1.68 -8.30 -48.18
N ALA A 73 -2.18 -8.54 -46.96
CA ALA A 73 -3.03 -9.70 -46.66
C ALA A 73 -4.40 -9.63 -47.38
N ILE A 74 -4.96 -8.44 -47.58
CA ILE A 74 -6.19 -8.22 -48.35
C ILE A 74 -5.94 -8.48 -49.84
N ASN A 75 -4.84 -7.99 -50.39
CA ASN A 75 -4.49 -8.20 -51.80
C ASN A 75 -4.19 -9.68 -52.09
N ASN A 76 -3.48 -10.38 -51.19
CA ASN A 76 -3.23 -11.82 -51.31
C ASN A 76 -4.52 -12.66 -51.25
N LYS A 77 -5.55 -12.20 -50.52
CA LYS A 77 -6.90 -12.81 -50.54
C LYS A 77 -7.63 -12.56 -51.86
N LEU A 78 -7.36 -11.45 -52.54
CA LEU A 78 -7.96 -11.11 -53.83
C LEU A 78 -7.35 -11.93 -54.99
N ASP A 79 -6.06 -12.23 -54.91
CA ASP A 79 -5.33 -13.04 -55.90
C ASP A 79 -5.61 -14.55 -55.76
N ALA A 80 -5.82 -15.04 -54.53
CA ALA A 80 -6.21 -16.43 -54.27
C ALA A 80 -7.61 -16.81 -54.81
N VAL A 81 -8.45 -15.83 -55.18
CA VAL A 81 -9.78 -16.06 -55.77
C VAL A 81 -9.73 -16.28 -57.29
N LYS A 82 -8.61 -16.01 -57.98
CA LYS A 82 -8.53 -16.04 -59.45
C LYS A 82 -7.89 -17.26 -60.11
N THR A 83 -7.29 -18.20 -59.37
CA THR A 83 -6.64 -19.38 -59.99
C THR A 83 -7.13 -20.69 -59.40
N LYS A 84 -8.09 -21.34 -60.08
CA LYS A 84 -8.36 -22.78 -59.96
C LYS A 84 -8.12 -23.45 -61.31
N THR A 85 -7.00 -24.15 -61.46
CA THR A 85 -6.89 -25.30 -62.40
C THR A 85 -5.70 -26.18 -61.97
N PRO A 86 -5.82 -27.52 -61.94
CA PRO A 86 -4.76 -28.41 -61.45
C PRO A 86 -3.93 -28.98 -62.62
N LEU A 87 -2.61 -29.10 -62.45
CA LEU A 87 -1.78 -29.99 -63.28
C LEU A 87 -0.52 -30.45 -62.52
N VAL A 88 -0.57 -31.74 -62.17
CA VAL A 88 0.46 -32.80 -62.31
C VAL A 88 1.93 -32.42 -62.09
N GLN A 89 2.50 -32.96 -61.01
CA GLN A 89 3.94 -33.11 -60.79
C GLN A 89 4.54 -34.22 -61.66
N SER A 90 5.69 -33.95 -62.27
CA SER A 90 6.67 -34.95 -62.72
C SER A 90 7.94 -34.87 -61.87
N VAL A 91 8.59 -36.02 -61.71
CA VAL A 91 9.64 -36.36 -60.74
C VAL A 91 11.02 -36.44 -61.43
N LEU A 92 12.10 -36.34 -60.64
CA LEU A 92 13.47 -36.93 -60.76
C LEU A 92 14.65 -35.91 -60.92
N PRO A 93 15.94 -36.28 -60.61
CA PRO A 93 16.58 -36.04 -59.31
C PRO A 93 18.01 -35.44 -59.43
N GLY A 94 18.66 -35.09 -58.32
CA GLY A 94 20.06 -34.63 -58.35
C GLY A 94 20.74 -34.63 -56.97
N SER A 95 21.80 -35.44 -56.85
CA SER A 95 22.60 -35.75 -55.67
C SER A 95 23.71 -34.73 -55.40
N SER A 96 24.06 -34.49 -54.13
CA SER A 96 25.45 -34.28 -53.68
C SER A 96 25.58 -34.48 -52.16
N LYS A 97 26.60 -35.24 -51.74
CA LYS A 97 26.91 -35.61 -50.34
C LYS A 97 28.16 -34.86 -49.84
N GLN A 98 28.14 -34.50 -48.55
CA GLN A 98 29.17 -34.70 -47.48
C GLN A 98 29.20 -33.49 -46.49
N PRO A 99 29.74 -33.61 -45.25
CA PRO A 99 29.46 -34.58 -44.18
C PRO A 99 29.23 -33.91 -42.78
N THR A 100 28.59 -34.66 -41.86
CA THR A 100 28.70 -34.60 -40.38
C THR A 100 28.50 -33.27 -39.63
N ARG A 101 27.28 -33.03 -39.15
CA ARG A 101 26.92 -32.93 -37.70
C ARG A 101 25.51 -33.50 -37.58
N ASP A 102 25.23 -34.30 -36.54
CA ASP A 102 23.92 -34.94 -36.36
C ASP A 102 22.79 -33.91 -36.52
N PRO A 103 21.89 -34.06 -37.51
CA PRO A 103 20.77 -33.16 -37.63
C PRO A 103 19.77 -33.54 -36.54
N LEU A 104 19.57 -32.64 -35.57
CA LEU A 104 18.31 -32.63 -34.81
C LEU A 104 17.15 -32.76 -35.82
N PRO A 105 16.13 -33.57 -35.53
CA PRO A 105 15.07 -33.86 -36.50
C PRO A 105 14.49 -32.54 -37.01
N TYR A 106 14.57 -32.38 -38.33
CA TYR A 106 14.48 -31.17 -39.16
C TYR A 106 13.15 -30.38 -39.06
N GLN A 107 12.31 -30.62 -38.05
CA GLN A 107 11.10 -29.85 -37.76
C GLN A 107 11.19 -29.02 -36.47
N LYS A 108 12.22 -29.20 -35.64
CA LYS A 108 12.42 -28.37 -34.44
C LYS A 108 13.00 -26.99 -34.77
N SER A 109 13.90 -26.86 -35.75
CA SER A 109 14.59 -25.60 -36.06
C SER A 109 13.64 -24.46 -36.43
N LYS A 110 12.52 -24.74 -37.12
CA LYS A 110 11.57 -23.71 -37.55
C LYS A 110 10.93 -22.94 -36.39
N TYR A 111 10.72 -23.59 -35.24
CA TYR A 111 10.01 -23.02 -34.10
C TYR A 111 10.89 -22.76 -32.88
N TRP A 112 12.17 -23.11 -32.99
CA TRP A 112 13.17 -23.09 -31.94
C TRP A 112 14.01 -21.82 -32.03
N TYR A 113 14.14 -21.12 -30.91
CA TYR A 113 15.05 -19.98 -30.80
C TYR A 113 16.45 -20.49 -30.48
N GLU A 114 17.42 -20.35 -31.39
CA GLU A 114 18.77 -20.93 -31.24
C GLU A 114 19.56 -20.30 -30.07
N ASN A 115 19.38 -19.00 -29.82
CA ASN A 115 20.04 -18.28 -28.73
C ASN A 115 19.03 -17.47 -27.89
N PRO A 116 18.20 -18.13 -27.05
CA PRO A 116 17.15 -17.46 -26.32
C PRO A 116 17.73 -16.69 -25.13
N GLN A 117 17.86 -15.37 -25.24
CA GLN A 117 18.35 -14.53 -24.14
C GLN A 117 17.20 -14.05 -23.23
N HIS A 118 16.05 -13.72 -23.82
CA HIS A 118 14.90 -13.21 -23.09
C HIS A 118 14.11 -14.34 -22.39
N PRO A 119 13.64 -14.16 -21.12
CA PRO A 119 12.88 -15.17 -20.38
C PRO A 119 11.68 -15.75 -21.15
N ARG A 120 11.02 -14.92 -21.96
CA ARG A 120 9.92 -15.34 -22.87
C ARG A 120 10.37 -16.36 -23.91
N THR A 121 11.47 -16.10 -24.58
CA THR A 121 12.00 -17.00 -25.64
C THR A 121 12.53 -18.29 -25.03
N LYS A 122 13.14 -18.23 -23.83
CA LYS A 122 13.54 -19.41 -23.05
C LYS A 122 12.30 -20.26 -22.73
N TYR A 123 11.25 -19.64 -22.20
CA TYR A 123 9.98 -20.32 -21.94
C TYR A 123 9.34 -20.93 -23.20
N PHE A 124 9.39 -20.23 -24.33
CA PHE A 124 8.86 -20.76 -25.60
C PHE A 124 9.60 -21.99 -26.10
N ASN A 125 10.90 -22.07 -25.88
CA ASN A 125 11.68 -23.28 -26.16
C ASN A 125 11.39 -24.39 -25.15
N GLU A 126 11.18 -24.07 -23.88
CA GLU A 126 10.85 -25.04 -22.82
C GLU A 126 9.54 -25.79 -23.14
N ILE A 127 8.49 -25.08 -23.55
CA ILE A 127 7.16 -25.70 -23.80
C ILE A 127 7.01 -26.31 -25.20
N LEU A 128 7.89 -25.96 -26.14
CA LEU A 128 7.77 -26.38 -27.54
C LEU A 128 7.77 -27.90 -27.73
N PRO A 129 8.69 -28.69 -27.14
CA PRO A 129 8.77 -30.12 -27.40
C PRO A 129 7.46 -30.85 -27.07
N GLU A 130 6.89 -30.59 -25.90
CA GLU A 130 5.67 -31.27 -25.46
C GLU A 130 4.46 -30.88 -26.32
N MET A 131 4.32 -29.60 -26.65
CA MET A 131 3.25 -29.11 -27.52
C MET A 131 3.37 -29.64 -28.95
N PHE A 132 4.58 -29.72 -29.48
CA PHE A 132 4.84 -30.23 -30.83
C PHE A 132 4.46 -31.70 -30.94
N GLU A 133 4.95 -32.55 -30.04
CA GLU A 133 4.65 -33.99 -30.07
C GLU A 133 3.16 -34.28 -29.87
N ALA A 134 2.47 -33.51 -29.01
CA ALA A 134 1.06 -33.73 -28.73
C ALA A 134 0.14 -33.23 -29.85
N ALA A 135 0.40 -32.06 -30.42
CA ALA A 135 -0.53 -31.41 -31.34
C ALA A 135 -0.19 -31.65 -32.81
N LYS A 136 1.09 -31.61 -33.20
CA LYS A 136 1.52 -31.66 -34.61
C LYS A 136 0.98 -32.86 -35.40
N PRO A 137 0.91 -34.10 -34.88
CA PRO A 137 0.42 -35.25 -35.63
C PRO A 137 -1.05 -35.15 -36.06
N HIS A 138 -1.82 -34.27 -35.43
CA HIS A 138 -3.27 -34.16 -35.60
C HIS A 138 -3.71 -32.95 -36.44
N MET A 139 -2.78 -32.14 -36.95
CA MET A 139 -3.09 -30.90 -37.66
C MET A 139 -2.08 -30.58 -38.78
N SER A 140 -2.52 -29.80 -39.76
CA SER A 140 -1.66 -29.34 -40.86
C SER A 140 -0.56 -28.39 -40.35
N ASP A 141 0.49 -28.16 -41.15
CA ASP A 141 1.59 -27.24 -40.77
C ASP A 141 1.06 -25.82 -40.48
N CYS A 142 0.20 -25.28 -41.35
CA CYS A 142 -0.40 -23.95 -41.17
C CYS A 142 -1.29 -23.87 -39.92
N ALA A 143 -2.09 -24.91 -39.65
CA ALA A 143 -2.96 -24.93 -38.46
C ALA A 143 -2.15 -25.08 -37.16
N PHE A 144 -1.05 -25.85 -37.21
CA PHE A 144 -0.13 -26.00 -36.09
C PHE A 144 0.59 -24.69 -35.76
N GLU A 145 1.04 -23.94 -36.77
CA GLU A 145 1.69 -22.65 -36.55
C GLU A 145 0.79 -21.67 -35.82
N GLU A 146 -0.44 -21.49 -36.31
CA GLU A 146 -1.41 -20.59 -35.67
C GLU A 146 -1.72 -21.02 -34.24
N TYR A 147 -1.93 -22.32 -34.03
CA TYR A 147 -2.13 -22.92 -32.72
C TYR A 147 -0.96 -22.64 -31.78
N LEU A 148 0.27 -22.92 -32.22
CA LEU A 148 1.49 -22.78 -31.44
C LEU A 148 1.72 -21.32 -31.02
N PHE A 149 1.55 -20.36 -31.94
CA PHE A 149 1.71 -18.94 -31.62
C PHE A 149 0.66 -18.46 -30.62
N LYS A 150 -0.61 -18.82 -30.83
CA LYS A 150 -1.71 -18.44 -29.94
C LYS A 150 -1.48 -18.99 -28.53
N GLU A 151 -1.12 -20.26 -28.44
CA GLU A 151 -0.97 -20.95 -27.16
C GLU A 151 0.29 -20.50 -26.41
N ARG A 152 1.44 -20.36 -27.09
CA ARG A 152 2.67 -19.79 -26.49
C ARG A 152 2.40 -18.44 -25.86
N ARG A 153 1.73 -17.54 -26.59
CA ARG A 153 1.38 -16.21 -26.12
C ARG A 153 0.48 -16.27 -24.90
N LYS A 154 -0.61 -17.03 -24.99
CA LYS A 154 -1.59 -17.18 -23.90
C LYS A 154 -0.94 -17.71 -22.62
N ARG A 155 -0.09 -18.74 -22.73
CA ARG A 155 0.60 -19.33 -21.57
C ARG A 155 1.62 -18.37 -20.95
N TRP A 156 2.35 -17.62 -21.76
CA TRP A 156 3.28 -16.60 -21.25
C TRP A 156 2.57 -15.46 -20.52
N GLU A 157 1.49 -14.94 -21.09
CA GLU A 157 0.67 -13.90 -20.46
C GLU A 157 0.07 -14.41 -19.13
N ALA A 158 -0.43 -15.66 -19.10
CA ALA A 158 -0.92 -16.30 -17.89
C ALA A 158 0.17 -16.45 -16.80
N LYS A 159 1.35 -16.95 -17.18
CA LYS A 159 2.51 -17.13 -16.29
C LYS A 159 2.93 -15.79 -15.68
N THR A 160 3.19 -14.79 -16.52
CA THR A 160 3.72 -13.49 -16.07
C THR A 160 2.78 -12.74 -15.15
N GLU A 161 1.47 -12.78 -15.37
CA GLU A 161 0.52 -12.14 -14.45
C GLU A 161 0.38 -12.91 -13.14
N THR A 162 0.39 -14.24 -13.18
CA THR A 162 0.35 -15.07 -11.97
C THR A 162 1.59 -14.83 -11.12
N GLU A 163 2.77 -14.79 -11.74
CA GLU A 163 4.04 -14.45 -11.08
C GLU A 163 4.02 -13.04 -10.47
N LYS A 164 3.46 -12.03 -11.16
CA LYS A 164 3.30 -10.68 -10.59
C LYS A 164 2.43 -10.67 -9.33
N ILE A 165 1.34 -11.42 -9.34
CA ILE A 165 0.47 -11.56 -8.16
C ILE A 165 1.20 -12.28 -7.04
N GLU A 166 1.90 -13.36 -7.35
CA GLU A 166 2.66 -14.16 -6.39
C GLU A 166 3.81 -13.36 -5.75
N GLN A 167 4.59 -12.62 -6.55
CA GLN A 167 5.62 -11.71 -6.06
C GLN A 167 5.03 -10.68 -5.11
N LYS A 168 3.88 -10.09 -5.47
CA LYS A 168 3.19 -9.12 -4.61
C LYS A 168 2.67 -9.77 -3.32
N LEU A 169 2.14 -11.00 -3.41
CA LEU A 169 1.69 -11.77 -2.26
C LEU A 169 2.85 -12.09 -1.31
N ASN A 170 3.96 -12.59 -1.84
CA ASN A 170 5.18 -12.89 -1.08
C ASN A 170 5.74 -11.63 -0.43
N TYR A 171 5.80 -10.52 -1.16
CA TYR A 171 6.21 -9.23 -0.59
C TYR A 171 5.32 -8.80 0.58
N ILE A 172 4.00 -8.97 0.44
CA ILE A 172 3.03 -8.63 1.49
C ILE A 172 3.19 -9.52 2.74
N LEU A 173 3.44 -10.82 2.54
CA LEU A 173 3.51 -11.81 3.63
C LEU A 173 4.87 -11.85 4.33
N SER A 174 5.97 -11.62 3.60
CA SER A 174 7.34 -11.80 4.11
C SER A 174 8.02 -10.51 4.60
N ASN A 175 7.49 -9.33 4.27
CA ASN A 175 8.12 -8.07 4.64
C ASN A 175 7.72 -7.63 6.06
N ASP A 176 8.71 -7.45 6.93
CA ASP A 176 8.55 -7.04 8.33
C ASP A 176 8.46 -5.51 8.53
N ASN A 177 8.56 -4.73 7.45
CA ASN A 177 8.39 -3.28 7.52
C ASN A 177 7.00 -2.91 8.03
N ASN A 178 6.89 -1.82 8.82
CA ASN A 178 5.64 -1.34 9.42
C ASN A 178 4.48 -1.05 8.43
N ALA A 179 4.74 -1.06 7.11
CA ALA A 179 3.74 -0.95 6.05
C ALA A 179 3.13 -2.29 5.61
N CYS A 180 3.81 -3.40 5.91
CA CYS A 180 3.43 -4.76 5.58
C CYS A 180 3.00 -5.49 6.84
N PHE A 181 1.87 -6.20 6.76
CA PHE A 181 1.23 -6.82 7.91
C PHE A 181 1.77 -8.23 8.21
N GLY A 182 2.82 -8.68 7.50
CA GLY A 182 3.57 -9.90 7.79
C GLY A 182 4.06 -9.96 9.24
N LYS A 183 4.49 -8.82 9.80
CA LYS A 183 4.87 -8.68 11.21
C LYS A 183 3.78 -9.11 12.20
N TYR A 184 2.51 -8.89 11.86
CA TYR A 184 1.38 -9.26 12.72
C TYR A 184 1.02 -10.75 12.61
N LEU A 185 1.50 -11.47 11.59
CA LEU A 185 1.26 -12.91 11.43
C LEU A 185 2.18 -13.78 12.30
N GLY A 186 3.34 -13.25 12.75
CA GLY A 186 4.38 -14.02 13.46
C GLY A 186 4.45 -13.79 14.98
N SER A 187 4.09 -12.61 15.48
CA SER A 187 4.00 -12.35 16.92
C SER A 187 3.07 -11.16 17.20
N LEU A 188 2.54 -11.05 18.41
CA LEU A 188 1.68 -9.94 18.82
C LEU A 188 2.51 -8.85 19.54
N PRO A 189 2.98 -7.78 18.89
CA PRO A 189 3.42 -6.59 19.61
C PRO A 189 2.45 -5.41 19.46
N CYS A 190 2.51 -4.58 20.51
CA CYS A 190 1.95 -3.25 20.76
C CYS A 190 0.66 -2.81 20.03
N ILE A 191 -0.38 -2.57 20.84
CA ILE A 191 -1.70 -2.10 20.43
C ILE A 191 -1.68 -0.58 20.23
N SER A 192 -1.46 -0.10 19.00
CA SER A 192 -1.80 1.28 18.62
C SER A 192 -3.03 1.30 17.68
N PRO A 193 -3.80 2.40 17.65
CA PRO A 193 -4.88 2.57 16.66
C PRO A 193 -4.40 2.49 15.20
N ALA A 194 -3.13 2.80 14.93
CA ALA A 194 -2.54 2.70 13.60
C ALA A 194 -2.43 1.22 13.15
N ASP A 195 -2.20 0.29 14.07
CA ASP A 195 -2.09 -1.15 13.77
C ASP A 195 -3.42 -1.74 13.30
N VAL A 196 -4.55 -1.29 13.88
CA VAL A 196 -5.90 -1.69 13.43
C VAL A 196 -6.14 -1.23 11.98
N SER A 197 -5.78 0.02 11.67
CA SER A 197 -5.91 0.56 10.32
C SER A 197 -5.00 -0.15 9.31
N ASN A 198 -3.79 -0.55 9.72
CA ASN A 198 -2.88 -1.35 8.92
C ASN A 198 -3.46 -2.74 8.58
N CYS A 199 -4.06 -3.43 9.56
CA CYS A 199 -4.75 -4.70 9.32
C CYS A 199 -5.92 -4.54 8.34
N GLU A 200 -6.75 -3.50 8.50
CA GLU A 200 -7.87 -3.22 7.59
C GLU A 200 -7.40 -2.93 6.16
N ARG A 201 -6.32 -2.16 6.00
CA ARG A 201 -5.69 -1.94 4.70
C ARG A 201 -5.19 -3.25 4.09
N GLY A 202 -4.56 -4.10 4.88
CA GLY A 202 -4.04 -5.37 4.40
C GLY A 202 -5.11 -6.36 3.96
N VAL A 203 -6.23 -6.42 4.68
CA VAL A 203 -7.40 -7.20 4.26
C VAL A 203 -7.91 -6.70 2.90
N LYS A 204 -7.97 -5.38 2.67
CA LYS A 204 -8.40 -4.82 1.38
C LYS A 204 -7.45 -5.20 0.25
N GLU A 205 -6.13 -5.08 0.46
CA GLU A 205 -5.13 -5.45 -0.54
C GLU A 205 -5.19 -6.93 -0.90
N LEU A 206 -5.28 -7.81 0.10
CA LEU A 206 -5.47 -9.25 -0.10
C LEU A 206 -6.77 -9.56 -0.84
N SER A 207 -7.87 -8.88 -0.53
CA SER A 207 -9.14 -9.03 -1.26
C SER A 207 -9.04 -8.59 -2.72
N CYS A 208 -8.24 -7.58 -3.04
CA CYS A 208 -7.97 -7.21 -4.43
C CYS A 208 -7.20 -8.31 -5.18
N LEU A 209 -6.19 -8.91 -4.54
CA LEU A 209 -5.41 -10.01 -5.13
C LEU A 209 -6.25 -11.29 -5.29
N GLU A 210 -7.05 -11.62 -4.28
CA GLU A 210 -8.01 -12.75 -4.31
C GLU A 210 -8.95 -12.63 -5.52
N LYS A 211 -9.52 -11.44 -5.74
CA LYS A 211 -10.39 -11.18 -6.91
C LYS A 211 -9.66 -11.37 -8.24
N ALA A 212 -8.41 -10.90 -8.34
CA ALA A 212 -7.61 -11.05 -9.55
C ALA A 212 -7.31 -12.54 -9.84
N LEU A 213 -6.94 -13.32 -8.82
CA LEU A 213 -6.70 -14.75 -8.97
C LEU A 213 -7.98 -15.52 -9.30
N LEU A 214 -9.12 -15.17 -8.70
CA LEU A 214 -10.41 -15.79 -9.02
C LEU A 214 -10.82 -15.52 -10.47
N ALA A 215 -10.65 -14.29 -10.96
CA ALA A 215 -10.90 -13.96 -12.36
C ALA A 215 -10.00 -14.78 -13.30
N ARG A 216 -8.71 -14.87 -12.98
CA ARG A 216 -7.74 -15.65 -13.76
C ARG A 216 -8.03 -17.15 -13.73
N LYS A 217 -8.41 -17.68 -12.57
CA LYS A 217 -8.83 -19.08 -12.41
C LYS A 217 -10.05 -19.36 -13.29
N SER A 218 -11.06 -18.48 -13.29
CA SER A 218 -12.24 -18.63 -14.14
C SER A 218 -11.89 -18.59 -15.63
N GLU A 219 -11.00 -17.69 -16.06
CA GLU A 219 -10.51 -17.65 -17.45
C GLU A 219 -9.80 -18.96 -17.84
N THR A 220 -9.01 -19.51 -16.92
CA THR A 220 -8.30 -20.79 -17.10
C THR A 220 -9.27 -21.97 -17.17
N GLU A 221 -10.29 -21.99 -16.31
CA GLU A 221 -11.36 -23.01 -16.31
C GLU A 221 -12.22 -22.95 -17.58
N ASN A 222 -12.53 -21.75 -18.08
CA ASN A 222 -13.23 -21.58 -19.36
C ASN A 222 -12.39 -22.14 -20.51
N SER A 223 -11.10 -21.78 -20.54
CA SER A 223 -10.14 -22.28 -21.53
C SER A 223 -9.96 -23.79 -21.47
N TYR A 224 -10.01 -24.37 -20.28
CA TYR A 224 -9.98 -25.81 -20.06
C TYR A 224 -11.24 -26.49 -20.62
N GLY A 225 -12.41 -25.89 -20.40
CA GLY A 225 -13.69 -26.39 -20.93
C GLY A 225 -13.74 -26.43 -22.46
N GLU A 226 -13.10 -25.47 -23.14
CA GLU A 226 -13.01 -25.43 -24.61
C GLU A 226 -12.25 -26.62 -25.22
N LEU A 227 -11.47 -27.36 -24.42
CA LEU A 227 -10.72 -28.54 -24.91
C LEU A 227 -11.59 -29.79 -25.08
N PHE A 228 -12.80 -29.79 -24.54
CA PHE A 228 -13.70 -30.93 -24.55
C PHE A 228 -14.62 -30.90 -25.77
N ILE A 229 -14.82 -32.07 -26.37
CA ILE A 229 -15.80 -32.25 -27.44
C ILE A 229 -17.19 -31.94 -26.88
N ALA A 230 -18.15 -31.51 -27.70
CA ALA A 230 -19.52 -31.16 -27.30
C ALA A 230 -20.26 -32.22 -26.44
N SER A 231 -19.82 -33.49 -26.46
CA SER A 231 -20.35 -34.56 -25.61
C SER A 231 -19.81 -34.57 -24.17
N GLY A 232 -18.80 -33.75 -23.86
CA GLY A 232 -18.21 -33.51 -22.54
C GLY A 232 -17.40 -34.67 -21.95
N ARG A 233 -17.34 -35.84 -22.59
CA ARG A 233 -16.70 -37.05 -22.02
C ARG A 233 -15.23 -37.20 -22.34
N HIS A 234 -14.76 -36.61 -23.44
CA HIS A 234 -13.37 -36.75 -23.89
C HIS A 234 -12.86 -35.41 -24.44
N SER A 235 -11.64 -35.06 -24.07
CA SER A 235 -10.88 -33.96 -24.68
C SER A 235 -10.43 -34.32 -26.10
N HIS A 236 -10.09 -33.32 -26.91
CA HIS A 236 -9.50 -33.56 -28.22
C HIS A 236 -8.17 -34.33 -28.10
N ALA A 237 -7.89 -35.27 -29.01
CA ALA A 237 -6.67 -36.09 -28.96
C ALA A 237 -5.38 -35.24 -28.97
N TRP A 238 -5.39 -34.11 -29.67
CA TRP A 238 -4.28 -33.15 -29.73
C TRP A 238 -4.14 -32.28 -28.46
N ALA A 239 -5.15 -32.26 -27.60
CA ALA A 239 -5.24 -31.35 -26.45
C ALA A 239 -4.81 -32.00 -25.12
N LYS A 240 -4.34 -33.25 -25.11
CA LYS A 240 -3.97 -33.97 -23.88
C LYS A 240 -2.87 -33.27 -23.08
N GLU A 241 -1.87 -32.71 -23.75
CA GLU A 241 -0.83 -31.91 -23.11
C GLU A 241 -1.42 -30.64 -22.49
N GLN A 242 -2.33 -29.98 -23.20
CA GLN A 242 -2.99 -28.77 -22.71
C GLN A 242 -3.87 -29.04 -21.50
N GLU A 243 -4.57 -30.18 -21.48
CA GLU A 243 -5.37 -30.64 -20.34
C GLU A 243 -4.52 -30.68 -19.07
N LYS A 244 -3.37 -31.38 -19.15
CA LYS A 244 -2.41 -31.47 -18.05
C LYS A 244 -1.88 -30.10 -17.62
N TYR A 245 -1.57 -29.23 -18.58
CA TYR A 245 -1.13 -27.86 -18.28
C TYR A 245 -2.19 -27.08 -17.50
N TYR A 246 -3.44 -27.05 -17.99
CA TYR A 246 -4.51 -26.31 -17.35
C TYR A 246 -4.89 -26.88 -15.99
N GLU A 247 -4.89 -28.21 -15.82
CA GLU A 247 -5.09 -28.84 -14.51
C GLU A 247 -4.03 -28.39 -13.50
N SER A 248 -2.76 -28.37 -13.91
CA SER A 248 -1.65 -27.88 -13.10
C SER A 248 -1.81 -26.40 -12.74
N GLN A 249 -2.17 -25.55 -13.70
CA GLN A 249 -2.39 -24.12 -13.47
C GLN A 249 -3.58 -23.86 -12.54
N ILE A 250 -4.70 -24.55 -12.74
CA ILE A 250 -5.88 -24.44 -11.87
C ILE A 250 -5.50 -24.87 -10.44
N GLY A 251 -4.71 -25.94 -10.29
CA GLY A 251 -4.17 -26.38 -9.01
C GLY A 251 -3.30 -25.31 -8.34
N HIS A 252 -2.36 -24.72 -9.08
CA HIS A 252 -1.50 -23.64 -8.58
C HIS A 252 -2.30 -22.41 -8.13
N LEU A 253 -3.24 -21.94 -8.97
CA LEU A 253 -4.11 -20.81 -8.66
C LEU A 253 -4.97 -21.07 -7.42
N LYS A 254 -5.49 -22.28 -7.25
CA LYS A 254 -6.22 -22.69 -6.03
C LYS A 254 -5.33 -22.57 -4.79
N GLY A 255 -4.09 -23.09 -4.83
CA GLY A 255 -3.15 -22.99 -3.72
C GLY A 255 -2.82 -21.54 -3.31
N LEU A 256 -2.67 -20.65 -4.30
CA LEU A 256 -2.48 -19.22 -4.03
C LEU A 256 -3.72 -18.58 -3.40
N ILE A 257 -4.92 -18.89 -3.90
CA ILE A 257 -6.19 -18.41 -3.33
C ILE A 257 -6.36 -18.87 -1.88
N ASP A 258 -6.04 -20.13 -1.57
CA ASP A 258 -6.12 -20.69 -0.22
C ASP A 258 -5.15 -19.97 0.73
N THR A 259 -3.94 -19.69 0.25
CA THR A 259 -2.92 -18.93 1.00
C THR A 259 -3.43 -17.53 1.34
N ILE A 260 -4.01 -16.82 0.37
CA ILE A 260 -4.61 -15.49 0.59
C ILE A 260 -5.76 -15.57 1.58
N THR A 261 -6.63 -16.56 1.44
CA THR A 261 -7.82 -16.74 2.30
C THR A 261 -7.41 -16.98 3.76
N ASN A 262 -6.39 -17.80 3.98
CA ASN A 262 -5.82 -18.05 5.30
C ASN A 262 -5.20 -16.77 5.89
N ALA A 263 -4.38 -16.06 5.11
CA ALA A 263 -3.78 -14.80 5.56
C ALA A 263 -4.83 -13.74 5.91
N LYS A 264 -5.87 -13.59 5.07
CA LYS A 264 -7.00 -12.68 5.31
C LYS A 264 -7.72 -13.03 6.61
N SER A 265 -8.02 -14.30 6.83
CA SER A 265 -8.71 -14.77 8.04
C SER A 265 -7.89 -14.48 9.31
N LYS A 266 -6.58 -14.71 9.26
CA LYS A 266 -5.66 -14.36 10.36
C LYS A 266 -5.63 -12.86 10.63
N LEU A 267 -5.56 -12.02 9.60
CA LEU A 267 -5.56 -10.56 9.78
C LEU A 267 -6.87 -10.03 10.34
N ILE A 268 -8.00 -10.59 9.93
CA ILE A 268 -9.31 -10.24 10.47
C ILE A 268 -9.37 -10.57 11.97
N SER A 269 -8.93 -11.77 12.36
CA SER A 269 -8.94 -12.17 13.77
C SER A 269 -8.04 -11.27 14.62
N ILE A 270 -6.83 -10.98 14.13
CA ILE A 270 -5.90 -10.04 14.77
C ILE A 270 -6.52 -8.64 14.88
N GLY A 271 -7.12 -8.12 13.81
CA GLY A 271 -7.78 -6.80 13.81
C GLY A 271 -8.89 -6.69 14.85
N VAL A 272 -9.72 -7.74 15.00
CA VAL A 272 -10.77 -7.81 16.04
C VAL A 272 -10.16 -7.76 17.44
N THR A 273 -9.08 -8.50 17.69
CA THR A 273 -8.39 -8.49 19.00
C THR A 273 -7.78 -7.13 19.32
N TYR A 274 -7.15 -6.45 18.35
CA TYR A 274 -6.61 -5.10 18.58
C TYR A 274 -7.72 -4.06 18.80
N LYS A 275 -8.85 -4.18 18.11
CA LYS A 275 -10.00 -3.29 18.31
C LYS A 275 -10.58 -3.43 19.72
N SER A 276 -10.69 -4.66 20.24
CA SER A 276 -11.16 -4.89 21.60
C SER A 276 -10.17 -4.33 22.64
N LEU A 277 -8.87 -4.59 22.47
CA LEU A 277 -7.81 -4.13 23.38
C LEU A 277 -7.64 -2.60 23.38
N SER A 278 -7.71 -1.95 22.22
CA SER A 278 -7.63 -0.49 22.11
C SER A 278 -8.81 0.20 22.79
N SER A 279 -10.02 -0.35 22.67
CA SER A 279 -11.21 0.19 23.33
C SER A 279 -11.10 0.15 24.87
N VAL A 280 -10.52 -0.92 25.42
CA VAL A 280 -10.25 -1.07 26.86
C VAL A 280 -9.18 -0.08 27.32
N SER A 281 -8.11 0.07 26.53
CA SER A 281 -7.02 1.02 26.82
C SER A 281 -7.51 2.47 26.84
N LEU A 282 -8.35 2.87 25.87
CA LEU A 282 -8.96 4.21 25.82
C LEU A 282 -9.88 4.46 27.02
N LYS A 283 -10.69 3.47 27.43
CA LYS A 283 -11.53 3.55 28.64
C LYS A 283 -10.67 3.79 29.89
N LYS A 284 -9.57 3.03 30.05
CA LYS A 284 -8.60 3.20 31.17
C LYS A 284 -7.94 4.59 31.15
N LYS A 285 -7.50 5.09 29.98
CA LYS A 285 -6.91 6.44 29.86
C LYS A 285 -7.91 7.54 30.26
N SER A 286 -9.17 7.42 29.86
CA SER A 286 -10.21 8.42 30.21
C SER A 286 -10.55 8.41 31.71
N SER A 287 -10.61 7.24 32.34
CA SER A 287 -10.89 7.14 33.78
C SER A 287 -9.73 7.69 34.62
N LEU A 288 -8.48 7.41 34.21
CA LEU A 288 -7.29 7.94 34.85
C LEU A 288 -7.21 9.48 34.70
N ALA A 289 -7.55 10.01 33.53
CA ALA A 289 -7.63 11.46 33.30
C ALA A 289 -8.71 12.12 34.16
N LYS A 290 -9.90 11.51 34.30
CA LYS A 290 -10.95 11.98 35.21
C LYS A 290 -10.49 11.98 36.67
N ARG A 291 -9.81 10.92 37.12
CA ARG A 291 -9.25 10.84 38.49
C ARG A 291 -8.21 11.93 38.74
N ARG A 292 -7.27 12.14 37.80
CA ARG A 292 -6.26 13.21 37.87
C ARG A 292 -6.90 14.60 37.92
N ARG A 293 -7.94 14.86 37.12
CA ARG A 293 -8.69 16.13 37.17
C ARG A 293 -9.33 16.37 38.53
N LYS A 294 -9.98 15.34 39.11
CA LYS A 294 -10.59 15.43 40.45
C LYS A 294 -9.54 15.67 41.54
N GLU A 295 -8.40 14.99 41.46
CA GLU A 295 -7.29 15.16 42.40
C GLU A 295 -6.65 16.55 42.30
N ASN A 296 -6.41 17.05 41.08
CA ASN A 296 -5.89 18.39 40.85
C ASN A 296 -6.88 19.47 41.33
N ALA A 297 -8.18 19.29 41.12
CA ALA A 297 -9.21 20.19 41.64
C ALA A 297 -9.22 20.21 43.18
N CYS A 298 -9.07 19.05 43.82
CA CYS A 298 -8.95 18.95 45.28
C CYS A 298 -7.68 19.67 45.79
N LYS A 299 -6.53 19.43 45.15
CA LYS A 299 -5.27 20.12 45.46
C LYS A 299 -5.38 21.64 45.27
N ALA A 300 -6.06 22.10 44.21
CA ALA A 300 -6.30 23.51 43.96
C ALA A 300 -7.18 24.15 45.05
N LYS A 301 -8.28 23.49 45.45
CA LYS A 301 -9.13 23.94 46.56
C LYS A 301 -8.35 24.01 47.89
N LYS A 302 -7.50 23.02 48.18
CA LYS A 302 -6.64 23.03 49.39
C LYS A 302 -5.63 24.17 49.36
N ARG A 303 -5.01 24.45 48.21
CA ARG A 303 -4.10 25.60 48.02
C ARG A 303 -4.82 26.94 48.19
N LYS A 304 -6.06 27.07 47.66
CA LYS A 304 -6.89 28.27 47.83
C LYS A 304 -7.20 28.52 49.31
N ARG A 305 -7.69 27.50 50.03
CA ARG A 305 -7.92 27.60 51.49
C ARG A 305 -6.66 27.99 52.25
N LYS A 306 -5.52 27.37 51.95
CA LYS A 306 -4.25 27.73 52.61
C LYS A 306 -3.85 29.18 52.35
N ARG A 307 -4.05 29.70 51.13
CA ARG A 307 -3.80 31.12 50.80
C ARG A 307 -4.76 32.05 51.55
N GLU A 308 -6.04 31.70 51.62
CA GLU A 308 -7.05 32.43 52.39
C GLU A 308 -6.70 32.42 53.88
N ASP A 309 -6.41 31.27 54.48
CA ASP A 309 -5.98 31.15 55.88
C ASP A 309 -4.72 31.98 56.16
N THR A 310 -3.74 31.97 55.25
CA THR A 310 -2.51 32.78 55.40
C THR A 310 -2.81 34.27 55.29
N ALA A 311 -3.70 34.68 54.38
CA ALA A 311 -4.11 36.08 54.24
C ALA A 311 -4.91 36.56 55.47
N MET A 312 -5.80 35.72 56.00
CA MET A 312 -6.53 36.01 57.24
C MET A 312 -5.60 36.16 58.42
N HIS A 313 -4.67 35.24 58.59
CA HIS A 313 -3.69 35.32 59.67
C HIS A 313 -2.87 36.62 59.57
N LYS A 314 -2.41 37.01 58.38
CA LYS A 314 -1.73 38.31 58.17
C LYS A 314 -2.62 39.52 58.49
N LEU A 315 -3.90 39.47 58.15
CA LEU A 315 -4.83 40.56 58.43
C LEU A 315 -5.12 40.68 59.93
N ILE A 316 -5.30 39.55 60.62
CA ILE A 316 -5.47 39.51 62.08
C ILE A 316 -4.22 40.08 62.74
N VAL A 317 -3.02 39.60 62.38
CA VAL A 317 -1.75 40.14 62.90
C VAL A 317 -1.67 41.64 62.66
N LYS A 318 -1.97 42.14 61.45
CA LYS A 318 -2.02 43.60 61.18
C LYS A 318 -3.03 44.35 62.05
N LEU A 319 -4.19 43.77 62.34
CA LEU A 319 -5.23 44.37 63.18
C LEU A 319 -4.86 44.37 64.67
N THR A 320 -4.07 43.40 65.10
CA THR A 320 -3.64 43.22 66.49
C THR A 320 -2.29 43.86 66.80
N ASP A 321 -1.43 44.08 65.79
CA ASP A 321 -0.17 44.81 65.94
C ASP A 321 -0.44 46.31 66.12
N GLU A 322 -0.12 46.80 67.32
CA GLU A 322 -0.01 48.19 67.77
C GLU A 322 -0.66 49.28 66.88
N PHE A 323 -1.99 49.36 66.91
CA PHE A 323 -2.66 50.62 66.52
C PHE A 323 -2.60 51.62 67.67
N THR A 324 -1.76 52.65 67.53
CA THR A 324 -2.03 53.96 68.13
C THR A 324 -3.12 54.65 67.33
N TYR A 325 -4.35 54.64 67.82
CA TYR A 325 -5.42 55.47 67.26
C TYR A 325 -5.16 56.91 67.67
N THR A 326 -5.02 57.84 66.71
CA THR A 326 -5.11 59.27 66.99
C THR A 326 -6.52 59.74 66.66
N LEU A 327 -7.31 60.01 67.70
CA LEU A 327 -8.63 60.64 67.55
C LEU A 327 -8.42 62.14 67.34
N CYS A 328 -8.70 62.64 66.13
CA CYS A 328 -8.73 64.07 65.84
C CYS A 328 -10.11 64.62 66.18
N PHE A 329 -10.22 65.40 67.25
CA PHE A 329 -11.43 66.16 67.55
C PHE A 329 -11.43 67.49 66.77
N PRO A 330 -12.61 68.04 66.41
CA PRO A 330 -12.73 69.30 65.65
C PRO A 330 -12.01 70.50 66.28
N ASP A 331 -11.74 70.43 67.58
CA ASP A 331 -11.12 71.48 68.38
C ASP A 331 -9.59 71.36 68.50
N GLY A 332 -8.96 70.47 67.73
CA GLY A 332 -7.49 70.40 67.58
C GLY A 332 -6.74 69.56 68.63
N TYR A 333 -7.44 68.80 69.47
CA TYR A 333 -6.83 67.85 70.40
C TYR A 333 -6.72 66.46 69.76
N ASN A 334 -5.51 65.90 69.79
CA ASN A 334 -5.23 64.53 69.36
C ASN A 334 -4.97 63.65 70.59
N VAL A 335 -5.77 62.61 70.79
CA VAL A 335 -5.52 61.60 71.84
C VAL A 335 -5.01 60.33 71.19
N ALA A 336 -3.82 59.88 71.57
CA ALA A 336 -3.25 58.60 71.17
C ALA A 336 -3.71 57.50 72.15
N LEU A 337 -4.47 56.52 71.68
CA LEU A 337 -4.83 55.32 72.44
C LEU A 337 -3.89 54.18 72.03
N GLN A 338 -3.05 53.70 72.95
CA GLN A 338 -2.20 52.51 72.77
C GLN A 338 -2.99 51.26 73.16
N SER A 339 -3.07 50.29 72.24
CA SER A 339 -3.54 48.92 72.54
C SER A 339 -2.59 48.23 73.52
N GLN A 340 -3.09 47.77 74.67
CA GLN A 340 -2.35 46.97 75.64
C GLN A 340 -2.66 45.47 75.45
N HIS A 341 -2.21 44.87 74.36
CA HIS A 341 -1.85 43.44 74.33
C HIS A 341 -1.27 43.07 72.96
N ALA A 342 0.02 42.74 72.94
CA ALA A 342 0.62 41.99 71.84
C ALA A 342 0.09 40.55 71.92
N VAL A 343 -0.80 40.17 71.01
CA VAL A 343 -1.28 38.78 70.89
C VAL A 343 -0.14 37.95 70.30
N CYS A 344 0.30 36.92 71.03
CA CYS A 344 1.40 36.06 70.60
C CYS A 344 1.00 35.28 69.32
N GLU A 345 1.94 35.08 68.37
CA GLU A 345 1.68 34.45 67.05
C GLU A 345 0.96 33.08 67.15
N ASP A 346 1.14 32.37 68.27
CA ASP A 346 0.59 31.03 68.50
C ASP A 346 -0.83 31.02 69.12
N GLU A 347 -1.36 32.15 69.60
CA GLU A 347 -2.65 32.24 70.32
C GLU A 347 -3.86 32.61 69.43
N ILE A 348 -3.65 32.84 68.12
CA ILE A 348 -4.73 33.18 67.19
C ILE A 348 -5.63 31.95 66.98
N ASN A 349 -6.65 31.85 67.84
CA ASN A 349 -7.56 30.73 67.95
C ASN A 349 -8.20 30.34 66.59
N THR A 350 -8.40 29.05 66.39
CA THR A 350 -9.09 28.44 65.23
C THR A 350 -10.49 29.01 64.95
N GLU A 351 -11.11 29.64 65.96
CA GLU A 351 -12.47 30.20 65.93
C GLU A 351 -12.53 31.60 65.32
N ALA A 352 -11.58 32.49 65.63
CA ALA A 352 -11.43 33.80 64.97
C ALA A 352 -11.16 33.64 63.47
N LEU A 353 -10.26 32.72 63.11
CA LEU A 353 -10.02 32.28 61.73
C LEU A 353 -11.26 31.64 61.08
N GLY A 354 -12.19 31.08 61.88
CA GLY A 354 -13.44 30.47 61.44
C GLY A 354 -14.50 31.48 61.04
N LEU A 355 -14.74 32.51 61.87
CA LEU A 355 -15.74 33.57 61.62
C LEU A 355 -15.38 34.44 60.42
N LEU A 356 -14.10 34.78 60.31
CA LEU A 356 -13.54 35.61 59.26
C LEU A 356 -13.56 34.96 57.85
N LYS A 357 -13.67 33.63 57.76
CA LYS A 357 -13.88 32.91 56.49
C LYS A 357 -15.21 33.22 55.79
N SER A 358 -16.18 33.78 56.52
CA SER A 358 -17.47 34.20 55.96
C SER A 358 -17.43 35.59 55.31
N CYS A 359 -16.34 36.33 55.50
CA CYS A 359 -16.17 37.70 54.99
C CYS A 359 -15.34 37.76 53.70
N ASP A 360 -15.58 38.77 52.87
CA ASP A 360 -14.79 39.03 51.66
C ASP A 360 -13.44 39.69 52.03
N ILE A 361 -12.43 38.83 52.21
CA ILE A 361 -11.07 39.15 52.66
C ILE A 361 -10.44 40.26 51.83
N MET A 362 -10.63 40.25 50.51
CA MET A 362 -10.04 41.23 49.59
C MET A 362 -10.69 42.61 49.74
N LYS A 363 -12.00 42.66 50.02
CA LYS A 363 -12.69 43.92 50.34
C LYS A 363 -12.26 44.47 51.69
N LEU A 364 -12.06 43.62 52.70
CA LEU A 364 -11.60 44.04 54.01
C LEU A 364 -10.17 44.62 53.96
N ASP A 365 -9.24 43.95 53.27
CA ASP A 365 -7.87 44.47 53.09
C ASP A 365 -7.87 45.77 52.25
N LEU A 366 -8.76 45.90 51.24
CA LEU A 366 -8.91 47.14 50.48
C LEU A 366 -9.44 48.29 51.33
N LEU A 367 -10.49 48.06 52.13
CA LEU A 367 -11.07 49.06 53.03
C LEU A 367 -10.05 49.52 54.08
N PHE A 368 -9.27 48.57 54.61
CA PHE A 368 -8.17 48.84 55.53
C PHE A 368 -7.07 49.70 54.89
N ASN A 369 -6.59 49.32 53.71
CA ASN A 369 -5.55 50.08 53.00
C ASN A 369 -6.04 51.45 52.49
N GLN A 370 -7.35 51.64 52.34
CA GLN A 370 -7.96 52.92 51.95
C GLN A 370 -8.37 53.79 53.15
N GLY A 371 -8.17 53.34 54.39
CA GLY A 371 -8.47 54.10 55.61
C GLY A 371 -9.97 54.28 55.90
N PHE A 372 -10.85 53.50 55.27
CA PHE A 372 -12.29 53.59 55.47
C PHE A 372 -12.77 52.64 56.56
N PHE A 373 -12.71 53.09 57.81
CA PHE A 373 -13.55 52.54 58.87
C PHE A 373 -14.24 53.67 59.62
N ALA A 374 -15.57 53.75 59.49
CA ALA A 374 -16.38 54.43 60.50
C ALA A 374 -16.24 53.66 61.82
N LEU A 375 -16.19 54.38 62.95
CA LEU A 375 -15.94 53.87 64.30
C LEU A 375 -16.71 52.58 64.65
N ASP A 376 -17.89 52.38 64.08
CA ASP A 376 -18.78 51.25 64.37
C ASP A 376 -18.25 49.89 63.86
N ALA A 377 -17.48 49.86 62.76
CA ALA A 377 -17.02 48.60 62.17
C ALA A 377 -15.78 48.02 62.88
N LEU A 378 -14.89 48.88 63.40
CA LEU A 378 -13.80 48.47 64.31
C LEU A 378 -14.34 48.04 65.68
N ALA A 379 -15.43 48.65 66.15
CA ALA A 379 -16.11 48.23 67.38
C ALA A 379 -16.70 46.82 67.25
N ILE A 380 -17.29 46.47 66.10
CA ILE A 380 -17.81 45.11 65.85
C ILE A 380 -16.66 44.10 65.76
N ILE A 381 -15.59 44.40 65.01
CA ILE A 381 -14.44 43.49 64.88
C ILE A 381 -13.73 43.32 66.23
N GLY A 382 -13.54 44.40 66.98
CA GLY A 382 -12.94 44.39 68.31
C GLY A 382 -13.79 43.66 69.35
N GLN A 383 -15.11 43.84 69.35
CA GLN A 383 -16.02 43.07 70.22
C GLN A 383 -16.05 41.58 69.89
N THR A 384 -15.89 41.21 68.61
CA THR A 384 -15.86 39.81 68.20
C THR A 384 -14.53 39.13 68.55
N ILE A 385 -13.43 39.89 68.57
CA ILE A 385 -12.11 39.41 69.01
C ILE A 385 -12.02 39.36 70.55
N ALA A 386 -12.65 40.31 71.25
CA ALA A 386 -12.66 40.37 72.72
C ALA A 386 -13.68 39.43 73.39
N ALA A 387 -14.61 38.85 72.63
CA ALA A 387 -15.59 37.86 73.10
C ALA A 387 -15.17 36.40 72.80
N LEU A 388 -14.03 36.21 72.12
CA LEU A 388 -13.30 34.95 71.97
C LEU A 388 -12.19 34.88 73.02
#